data_AF-A0A418AK96-F1
#
_entry.id   AF-A0A418AK96-F1
#
_cell.length_a   1.000
_cell.length_b   1.000
_cell.length_c   1.000
_cell.angle_alpha   90.00
_cell.angle_beta   90.00
_cell.angle_gamma   90.00
#
_symmetry.space_group_name_H-M   'P 1'
#
loop_
_entity.id
_entity.type
_entity.pdbx_description
1 polymer ?
#
loop_
_entity_poly.entity_id
_entity_poly.type
_entity_poly.pdbx_seq_one_letter_code
_entity_poly.pdbx_strand_id
1 'polypeptide(L)'
;MLRVACTSAPPSSVLHRIKREKVHGHHVVVLGVVCASLDIDATTTQRLLLFVTLRDLLSAATRLNVIGPLESAKTLAQMAPLAESILNAKKDRPLADAHQSSPFLDLVHATHDVLYTRIFNS
;
A
#
# COMPACT_ATOMS: atom_id res chain seq x y z
N MET A 1 -2.54 9.76 5.19
CA MET A 1 -2.11 8.95 6.35
C MET A 1 -0.62 8.61 6.33
N LEU A 2 -0.06 7.98 5.28
CA LEU A 2 1.37 7.61 5.24
C LEU A 2 2.34 8.77 5.49
N ARG A 3 2.18 9.90 4.78
CA ARG A 3 3.06 11.07 4.93
C ARG A 3 3.07 11.60 6.37
N VAL A 4 1.91 11.67 7.00
CA VAL A 4 1.77 12.11 8.40
C VAL A 4 2.56 11.18 9.33
N ALA A 5 2.44 9.87 9.11
CA ALA A 5 3.18 8.86 9.86
C ALA A 5 4.71 8.94 9.62
N CYS A 6 5.14 9.31 8.40
CA CYS A 6 6.55 9.53 8.10
C CYS A 6 7.11 10.80 8.77
N THR A 7 6.30 11.85 8.88
CA THR A 7 6.72 13.14 9.48
C THR A 7 6.69 13.13 11.00
N SER A 8 5.90 12.25 11.61
CA SER A 8 6.01 11.97 13.03
C SER A 8 7.22 11.08 13.24
N ALA A 9 8.42 11.65 13.38
CA ALA A 9 9.62 10.90 13.76
C ALA A 9 9.32 10.14 15.05
N PRO A 10 9.07 8.82 15.00
CA PRO A 10 8.64 8.11 16.18
C PRO A 10 9.90 7.84 16.99
N PRO A 11 10.01 8.32 18.24
CA PRO A 11 11.11 7.89 19.09
C PRO A 11 11.06 6.36 19.18
N SER A 12 12.23 5.69 19.27
CA SER A 12 12.33 4.22 19.37
C SER A 12 11.38 3.60 20.42
N SER A 13 11.02 4.39 21.44
CA SER A 13 9.97 4.10 22.42
C SER A 13 8.60 3.74 21.82
N VAL A 14 8.17 4.32 20.70
CA VAL A 14 6.88 4.04 20.04
C VAL A 14 6.86 2.63 19.49
N LEU A 15 7.94 2.18 18.82
CA LEU A 15 8.02 0.81 18.30
C LEU A 15 8.03 -0.22 19.44
N HIS A 16 8.74 0.07 20.53
CA HIS A 16 8.73 -0.77 21.73
C HIS A 16 7.35 -0.81 22.40
N ARG A 17 6.59 0.29 22.39
CA ARG A 17 5.21 0.34 22.89
C ARG A 17 4.26 -0.45 22.01
N ILE A 18 4.29 -0.26 20.69
CA ILE A 18 3.47 -1.03 19.74
C ILE A 18 3.70 -2.54 19.93
N LYS A 19 4.97 -2.96 20.05
CA LYS A 19 5.32 -4.37 20.28
C LYS A 19 4.80 -4.91 21.61
N ARG A 20 4.81 -4.10 22.67
CA ARG A 20 4.36 -4.49 24.02
C ARG A 20 2.84 -4.54 24.15
N GLU A 21 2.18 -3.52 23.60
CA GLU A 21 0.74 -3.30 23.74
C GLU A 21 -0.09 -4.06 22.67
N LYS A 22 0.57 -4.70 21.68
CA LYS A 22 -0.09 -5.44 20.57
C LYS A 22 -1.17 -4.61 19.87
N VAL A 23 -0.84 -3.36 19.58
CA VAL A 23 -1.78 -2.40 19.01
C VAL A 23 -2.10 -2.78 17.56
N HIS A 24 -3.37 -2.72 17.18
CA HIS A 24 -3.81 -2.91 15.80
C HIS A 24 -3.56 -1.62 15.01
N GLY A 25 -2.96 -1.75 13.83
CA GLY A 25 -2.66 -0.61 12.97
C GLY A 25 -2.79 -0.96 11.50
N HIS A 26 -3.21 0.01 10.69
CA HIS A 26 -3.23 -0.14 9.25
C HIS A 26 -1.80 -0.26 8.72
N HIS A 27 -1.58 -1.17 7.76
CA HIS A 27 -0.29 -1.44 7.14
C HIS A 27 0.45 -0.15 6.71
N VAL A 28 -0.28 0.75 6.06
CA VAL A 28 0.26 2.03 5.54
C VAL A 28 0.78 2.95 6.65
N VAL A 29 0.17 2.92 7.84
CA VAL A 29 0.63 3.72 8.99
C VAL A 29 1.92 3.12 9.56
N VAL A 30 1.93 1.80 9.75
CA VAL A 30 3.11 1.08 10.27
C VAL A 30 4.30 1.23 9.33
N LEU A 31 4.08 1.09 8.02
CA LEU A 31 5.12 1.31 7.01
C LEU A 31 5.71 2.72 7.11
N GLY A 32 4.86 3.75 7.24
CA GLY A 32 5.33 5.13 7.38
C GLY A 32 6.19 5.36 8.63
N VAL A 33 5.74 4.83 9.78
CA VAL A 33 6.48 4.90 11.07
C VAL A 33 7.83 4.18 10.98
N VAL A 34 7.87 2.98 10.38
CA VAL A 34 9.11 2.20 10.24
C VAL A 34 10.08 2.91 9.30
N CYS A 35 9.62 3.40 8.14
CA CYS A 35 10.48 4.12 7.21
C CYS A 35 11.02 5.43 7.81
N ALA A 36 10.21 6.15 8.60
CA ALA A 36 10.70 7.31 9.35
C ALA A 36 11.78 6.96 10.38
N SER A 37 11.64 5.82 11.08
CA SER A 37 12.66 5.37 12.03
C SER A 37 13.99 4.95 11.37
N LEU A 38 13.98 4.75 10.05
CA LEU A 38 15.15 4.44 9.22
C LEU A 38 15.66 5.67 8.45
N ASP A 39 15.19 6.88 8.78
CA ASP A 39 15.52 8.14 8.10
C ASP A 39 15.21 8.13 6.58
N ILE A 40 14.24 7.32 6.15
CA ILE A 40 13.77 7.31 4.76
C ILE A 40 12.75 8.44 4.58
N ASP A 41 12.95 9.26 3.55
CA ASP A 41 12.05 10.37 3.27
C ASP A 41 10.63 9.91 2.90
N ALA A 42 9.64 10.79 3.16
CA ALA A 42 8.23 10.45 2.95
C ALA A 42 7.89 10.17 1.47
N THR A 43 8.58 10.81 0.53
CA THR A 43 8.33 10.64 -0.92
C THR A 43 8.84 9.27 -1.38
N THR A 44 10.04 8.88 -0.96
CA THR A 44 10.61 7.55 -1.20
C THR A 44 9.76 6.47 -0.55
N THR A 45 9.24 6.72 0.66
CA THR A 45 8.30 5.79 1.31
C THR A 45 7.00 5.64 0.52
N GLN A 46 6.45 6.73 -0.03
CA GLN A 46 5.26 6.68 -0.91
C GLN A 46 5.53 5.91 -2.21
N ARG A 47 6.71 6.10 -2.83
CA ARG A 47 7.14 5.31 -4.00
C ARG A 47 7.22 3.83 -3.68
N LEU A 48 7.82 3.48 -2.54
CA LEU A 48 7.93 2.10 -2.07
C LEU A 48 6.54 1.47 -1.91
N LEU A 49 5.60 2.19 -1.28
CA LEU A 49 4.22 1.71 -1.13
C LEU A 49 3.57 1.43 -2.49
N LEU A 50 3.69 2.34 -3.46
CA LEU A 50 3.13 2.17 -4.81
C LEU A 50 3.75 0.95 -5.51
N PHE A 51 5.07 0.81 -5.46
CA PHE A 51 5.78 -0.32 -6.05
C PHE A 51 5.31 -1.66 -5.47
N VAL A 52 5.28 -1.78 -4.13
CA VAL A 52 4.84 -2.99 -3.44
C VAL A 52 3.39 -3.32 -3.79
N THR A 53 2.51 -2.32 -3.81
CA THR A 53 1.09 -2.51 -4.16
C THR A 53 0.92 -3.03 -5.59
N LEU A 54 1.63 -2.44 -6.56
CA LEU A 54 1.58 -2.89 -7.97
C LEU A 54 2.15 -4.29 -8.15
N ARG A 55 3.27 -4.59 -7.47
CA ARG A 55 3.88 -5.92 -7.48
C ARG A 55 2.90 -6.97 -6.93
N ASP A 56 2.23 -6.68 -5.82
CA ASP A 56 1.32 -7.62 -5.17
C ASP A 56 0.05 -7.85 -6.01
N LEU A 57 -0.45 -6.79 -6.67
CA LEU A 57 -1.55 -6.89 -7.64
C LEU A 57 -1.19 -7.80 -8.82
N LEU A 58 -0.01 -7.61 -9.42
CA LEU A 58 0.44 -8.42 -10.54
C LEU A 58 0.72 -9.87 -10.12
N SER A 59 1.25 -10.09 -8.91
CA SER A 59 1.40 -11.41 -8.31
C SER A 59 0.04 -12.12 -8.13
N ALA A 60 -1.00 -11.40 -7.72
CA ALA A 60 -2.37 -11.94 -7.66
C ALA A 60 -2.89 -12.28 -9.07
N ALA A 61 -2.68 -11.40 -10.06
CA ALA A 61 -3.08 -11.64 -11.45
C ALA A 61 -2.40 -12.89 -12.05
N THR A 62 -1.12 -13.13 -11.74
CA THR A 62 -0.43 -14.36 -12.16
C THR A 62 -1.01 -15.61 -11.50
N ARG A 63 -1.32 -15.57 -10.20
CA ARG A 63 -1.95 -16.71 -9.49
C ARG A 63 -3.39 -16.98 -9.96
N LEU A 64 -4.09 -15.96 -10.45
CA LEU A 64 -5.39 -16.08 -11.11
C LEU A 64 -5.27 -16.54 -12.57
N ASN A 65 -4.06 -16.82 -13.08
CA ASN A 65 -3.78 -17.17 -14.47
C ASN A 65 -4.25 -16.11 -15.50
N VAL A 66 -4.34 -14.83 -15.09
CA VAL A 66 -4.69 -13.72 -16.00
C VAL A 66 -3.49 -13.29 -16.84
N ILE A 67 -2.30 -13.29 -16.24
CA ILE A 67 -1.04 -12.93 -16.90
C ILE A 67 0.08 -13.92 -16.53
N GLY A 68 1.01 -14.17 -17.45
CA GLY A 68 2.20 -14.97 -17.16
C GLY A 68 3.20 -14.25 -16.25
N PRO A 69 4.10 -14.97 -15.54
CA PRO A 69 5.08 -14.37 -14.64
C PRO A 69 6.09 -13.45 -15.35
N LEU A 70 6.48 -13.78 -16.59
CA LEU A 70 7.37 -12.92 -17.39
C LEU A 70 6.68 -11.63 -17.82
N GLU A 71 5.44 -11.72 -18.29
CA GLU A 71 4.63 -10.55 -18.64
C GLU A 71 4.35 -9.69 -17.41
N SER A 72 4.07 -10.29 -16.25
CA SER A 72 3.92 -9.58 -14.97
C SER A 72 5.15 -8.70 -14.64
N ALA A 73 6.36 -9.26 -14.73
CA ALA A 73 7.58 -8.49 -14.46
C ALA A 73 7.77 -7.34 -15.46
N LYS A 74 7.49 -7.58 -16.74
CA LYS A 74 7.54 -6.58 -17.80
C LYS A 74 6.51 -5.46 -17.58
N THR A 75 5.26 -5.82 -17.25
CA THR A 75 4.19 -4.86 -16.96
C THR A 75 4.54 -3.99 -15.74
N LEU A 76 5.11 -4.56 -14.68
CA LEU A 76 5.55 -3.79 -13.51
C LEU A 76 6.55 -2.69 -13.90
N ALA A 77 7.54 -3.02 -14.73
CA ALA A 77 8.49 -2.03 -15.24
C ALA A 77 7.83 -0.96 -16.12
N GLN A 78 6.89 -1.36 -16.99
CA GLN A 78 6.14 -0.44 -17.84
C GLN A 78 5.19 0.48 -17.07
N MET A 79 4.74 0.07 -15.88
CA MET A 79 3.87 0.88 -15.01
C MET A 79 4.63 1.94 -14.21
N ALA A 80 5.97 1.93 -14.19
CA ALA A 80 6.75 2.89 -13.41
C ALA A 80 6.41 4.37 -13.72
N PRO A 81 6.23 4.81 -14.99
CA PRO A 81 5.83 6.19 -15.29
C PRO A 81 4.43 6.54 -14.76
N LEU A 82 3.50 5.58 -14.77
CA LEU A 82 2.16 5.75 -14.21
C LEU A 82 2.21 5.86 -12.68
N ALA A 83 3.05 5.05 -12.02
CA ALA A 83 3.23 5.14 -10.58
C ALA A 83 3.79 6.51 -10.17
N GLU A 84 4.77 7.03 -10.89
CA GLU A 84 5.32 8.38 -10.64
C GLU A 84 4.28 9.49 -10.92
N SER A 85 3.44 9.36 -11.95
CA SER A 85 2.40 10.35 -12.22
C SER A 85 1.34 10.39 -11.10
N ILE A 86 0.93 9.22 -10.61
CA ILE A 86 0.01 9.09 -9.47
C ILE A 86 0.65 9.69 -8.21
N LEU A 87 1.92 9.38 -7.95
CA LEU A 87 2.65 9.92 -6.81
C LEU A 87 2.67 11.44 -6.85
N ASN A 88 3.09 12.04 -7.96
CA ASN A 88 3.16 13.49 -8.11
C ASN A 88 1.79 14.16 -7.95
N ALA A 89 0.71 13.52 -8.43
CA ALA A 89 -0.63 14.04 -8.29
C ALA A 89 -1.19 13.95 -6.86
N LYS A 90 -0.77 12.97 -6.05
CA LYS A 90 -1.46 12.60 -4.80
C LYS A 90 -0.61 12.65 -3.53
N LYS A 91 0.71 12.87 -3.62
CA LYS A 91 1.67 12.79 -2.50
C LYS A 91 1.39 13.73 -1.32
N ASP A 92 0.82 14.90 -1.56
CA ASP A 92 0.69 15.98 -0.58
C ASP A 92 -0.76 16.25 -0.15
N ARG A 93 -1.65 15.26 -0.28
CA ARG A 93 -3.05 15.39 0.14
C ARG A 93 -3.20 15.51 1.66
N PRO A 94 -4.10 16.39 2.14
CA PRO A 94 -4.37 16.55 3.56
C PRO A 94 -5.03 15.28 4.14
N LEU A 95 -4.93 15.12 5.46
CA LEU A 95 -5.55 13.98 6.14
C LEU A 95 -7.08 13.99 6.04
N ALA A 96 -7.71 15.16 5.93
CA ALA A 96 -9.16 15.28 5.74
C ALA A 96 -9.65 14.59 4.46
N ASP A 97 -8.79 14.49 3.45
CA ASP A 97 -9.10 13.82 2.17
C ASP A 97 -8.74 12.32 2.20
N ALA A 98 -8.49 11.75 3.39
CA ALA A 98 -8.24 10.32 3.55
C ALA A 98 -9.56 9.53 3.51
N HIS A 99 -10.10 9.37 2.31
CA HIS A 99 -11.30 8.58 2.07
C HIS A 99 -11.11 7.66 0.85
N GLN A 100 -11.89 6.59 0.79
CA GLN A 100 -12.03 5.80 -0.43
C GLN A 100 -12.84 6.62 -1.45
N SER A 101 -12.40 6.68 -2.70
CA SER A 101 -13.05 7.47 -3.75
C SER A 101 -13.63 6.62 -4.88
N SER A 102 -13.65 5.29 -4.73
CA SER A 102 -14.09 4.36 -5.78
C SER A 102 -15.16 3.41 -5.24
N PRO A 103 -16.45 3.82 -5.28
CA PRO A 103 -17.54 2.99 -4.77
C PRO A 103 -17.70 1.66 -5.52
N PHE A 104 -17.25 1.58 -6.78
CA PHE A 104 -17.25 0.33 -7.54
C PHE A 104 -16.24 -0.68 -6.98
N LEU A 105 -15.04 -0.23 -6.58
CA LEU A 105 -14.06 -1.11 -5.95
C LEU A 105 -14.58 -1.61 -4.60
N ASP A 106 -15.29 -0.78 -3.85
CA ASP A 106 -15.92 -1.19 -2.58
C ASP A 106 -16.94 -2.28 -2.80
N LEU A 107 -17.79 -2.14 -3.82
CA LEU A 107 -18.79 -3.16 -4.15
C LEU A 107 -18.15 -4.48 -4.57
N VAL A 108 -17.15 -4.44 -5.46
CA VAL A 108 -16.43 -5.65 -5.89
C VAL A 108 -15.73 -6.32 -4.71
N HIS A 109 -15.10 -5.54 -3.82
CA HIS A 109 -14.46 -6.08 -2.62
C HIS A 109 -15.49 -6.73 -1.69
N ALA A 110 -16.66 -6.12 -1.51
CA ALA A 110 -17.75 -6.69 -0.70
C ALA A 110 -18.27 -8.02 -1.25
N THR A 111 -18.17 -8.26 -2.57
CA THR A 111 -18.54 -9.54 -3.17
C THR A 111 -17.52 -10.66 -2.94
N HIS A 112 -16.34 -10.39 -2.40
CA HIS A 112 -15.33 -11.42 -2.16
C HIS A 112 -15.84 -12.54 -1.23
N ASP A 113 -16.68 -12.21 -0.26
CA ASP A 113 -17.24 -13.18 0.70
C ASP A 113 -18.27 -14.14 0.10
N VAL A 114 -18.86 -13.79 -1.05
CA VAL A 114 -19.87 -14.63 -1.73
C VAL A 114 -19.27 -15.51 -2.83
N LEU A 115 -17.95 -15.47 -3.03
CA LEU A 115 -17.28 -16.33 -4.01
C LEU A 115 -17.32 -17.80 -3.57
N TYR A 116 -17.81 -18.68 -4.45
CA TYR A 116 -17.89 -20.13 -4.21
C TYR A 116 -16.51 -20.75 -3.91
N THR A 117 -15.49 -20.36 -4.68
CA THR A 117 -14.09 -20.76 -4.46
C THR A 117 -13.23 -19.53 -4.24
N ARG A 118 -12.44 -19.53 -3.17
CA ARG A 118 -11.53 -18.44 -2.80
C ARG A 118 -10.09 -18.94 -2.74
N ILE A 119 -9.20 -18.27 -3.46
CA ILE A 119 -7.74 -18.50 -3.39
C ILE A 119 -7.03 -17.41 -2.57
N PHE A 120 -7.71 -16.30 -2.29
CA PHE A 120 -7.25 -15.20 -1.46
C PHE A 120 -8.17 -15.00 -0.26
N ASN A 121 -7.66 -14.34 0.77
CA ASN A 121 -8.39 -14.09 2.02
C ASN A 121 -9.22 -12.80 1.97
N SER A 122 -9.08 -11.99 0.91
CA SER A 122 -9.72 -10.70 0.65
C SER A 122 -9.50 -10.27 -0.80
#